data_AF-A0A7G8ER54-F1
#
_entry.id   AF-A0A7G8ER54-F1
#
_cell.length_a   1.000
_cell.length_b   1.000
_cell.length_c   1.000
_cell.angle_alpha   90.00
_cell.angle_beta   90.00
_cell.angle_gamma   90.00
#
_symmetry.space_group_name_H-M   'P 1'
#
loop_
_entity.id
_entity.type
_entity.pdbx_description
1 polymer ?
#
loop_
_entity_poly.entity_id
_entity_poly.type
_entity_poly.pdbx_seq_one_letter_code
_entity_poly.pdbx_strand_id
1 'polypeptide(L)'
;MRLYQSSFADLMEMRAPSEAVAHYLDRHEGWFSRCAAPMAVEPLGANGYSLTLGRFGNFGFEVEPTIALELLPQSEGVYRILTVPSPAGDTGLEGLYDVDFQASLRLDNTAELEAPLTLVRWDLALSVWIRLPGVITLLPDGLVQSSGERLLRQIVRQVSRKLTWKVQDDFHNSHGLEPPPRRRAQF
;
A
#
# COMPACT_ATOMS: atom_id res chain seq x y z
N MET A 1 -16.99 14.40 9.05
CA MET A 1 -15.59 13.91 9.06
C MET A 1 -14.83 14.70 8.00
N ARG A 2 -13.53 14.93 8.20
CA ARG A 2 -12.68 15.59 7.19
C ARG A 2 -12.08 14.55 6.27
N LEU A 3 -11.99 14.86 4.98
CA LEU A 3 -11.42 13.99 3.97
C LEU A 3 -9.99 14.43 3.64
N TYR A 4 -9.09 13.46 3.60
CA TYR A 4 -7.71 13.60 3.15
C TYR A 4 -7.45 12.58 2.04
N GLN A 5 -6.78 13.01 0.97
CA GLN A 5 -6.53 12.16 -0.19
C GLN A 5 -5.05 12.18 -0.57
N SER A 6 -4.56 11.04 -1.02
CA SER A 6 -3.22 10.91 -1.60
C SER A 6 -3.20 9.81 -2.64
N SER A 7 -2.33 9.98 -3.63
CA SER A 7 -2.02 8.94 -4.61
C SER A 7 -0.53 8.64 -4.64
N PHE A 8 -0.20 7.48 -5.19
CA PHE A 8 1.17 7.04 -5.42
C PHE A 8 1.22 6.20 -6.69
N ALA A 9 2.31 6.33 -7.44
CA ALA A 9 2.62 5.51 -8.59
C ALA A 9 4.13 5.21 -8.60
N ASP A 10 4.52 4.00 -8.95
CA ASP A 10 5.93 3.60 -9.06
C ASP A 10 6.09 2.44 -10.05
N LEU A 11 7.36 2.13 -10.35
CA LEU A 11 7.74 0.99 -11.18
C LEU A 11 8.60 0.04 -10.36
N MET A 12 8.31 -1.24 -10.46
CA MET A 12 9.14 -2.30 -9.92
C MET A 12 9.69 -3.16 -11.06
N GLU A 13 11.00 -3.10 -11.24
CA GLU A 13 11.72 -3.95 -12.19
C GLU A 13 11.89 -5.35 -11.59
N MET A 14 11.38 -6.38 -12.27
CA MET A 14 11.54 -7.79 -11.88
C MET A 14 12.34 -8.50 -12.97
N ARG A 15 13.56 -8.96 -12.65
CA ARG A 15 14.49 -9.59 -13.61
C ARG A 15 14.12 -11.05 -13.93
N ALA A 16 12.87 -11.26 -14.35
CA ALA A 16 12.34 -12.57 -14.70
C ALA A 16 11.20 -12.41 -15.73
N PRO A 17 10.82 -13.51 -16.43
CA PRO A 17 9.63 -13.52 -17.27
C PRO A 17 8.37 -13.26 -16.44
N SER A 18 7.34 -12.72 -17.07
CA SER A 18 6.12 -12.33 -16.36
C SER A 18 5.37 -13.49 -15.74
N GLU A 19 5.49 -14.69 -16.29
CA GLU A 19 4.95 -15.92 -15.69
C GLU A 19 5.54 -16.17 -14.29
N ALA A 20 6.86 -16.05 -14.13
CA ALA A 20 7.52 -16.22 -12.84
C ALA A 20 7.13 -15.13 -11.85
N VAL A 21 7.02 -13.88 -12.34
CA VAL A 21 6.57 -12.74 -11.52
C VAL A 21 5.12 -12.91 -11.08
N ALA A 22 4.25 -13.35 -11.99
CA ALA A 22 2.84 -13.61 -11.70
C ALA A 22 2.71 -14.71 -10.65
N HIS A 23 3.40 -15.84 -10.84
CA HIS A 23 3.41 -16.94 -9.87
C HIS A 23 3.88 -16.49 -8.48
N TYR A 24 4.86 -15.58 -8.39
CA TYR A 24 5.27 -15.00 -7.12
C TYR A 24 4.18 -14.11 -6.50
N LEU A 25 3.59 -13.20 -7.29
CA LEU A 25 2.56 -12.27 -6.80
C LEU A 25 1.26 -12.96 -6.40
N ASP A 26 0.87 -14.03 -7.10
CA ASP A 26 -0.27 -14.89 -6.77
C ASP A 26 -0.10 -15.57 -5.39
N ARG A 27 1.13 -15.71 -4.89
CA ARG A 27 1.44 -16.31 -3.58
C ARG A 27 1.65 -15.27 -2.47
N HIS A 28 0.73 -14.31 -2.42
CA HIS A 28 0.77 -13.19 -1.48
C HIS A 28 0.69 -13.60 -0.01
N GLU A 29 0.17 -14.79 0.33
CA GLU A 29 0.18 -15.34 1.68
C GLU A 29 1.60 -15.45 2.27
N GLY A 30 2.59 -15.66 1.41
CA GLY A 30 3.99 -15.71 1.81
C GLY A 30 4.60 -14.33 1.98
N TRP A 31 4.61 -13.53 0.91
CA TRP A 31 5.44 -12.33 0.84
C TRP A 31 4.79 -11.08 1.44
N PHE A 32 3.46 -10.98 1.46
CA PHE A 32 2.77 -9.73 1.84
C PHE A 32 3.07 -9.32 3.28
N SER A 33 2.94 -10.24 4.24
CA SER A 33 3.22 -9.99 5.66
C SER A 33 4.71 -9.67 5.91
N ARG A 34 5.64 -10.38 5.26
CA ARG A 34 7.09 -10.10 5.34
C ARG A 34 7.44 -8.71 4.82
N CYS A 35 6.87 -8.35 3.67
CA CYS A 35 7.11 -7.06 3.02
C CYS A 35 6.46 -5.91 3.80
N ALA A 36 5.30 -6.12 4.41
CA ALA A 36 4.58 -5.10 5.17
C ALA A 36 5.28 -4.67 6.47
N ALA A 37 6.17 -5.48 7.05
CA ALA A 37 6.85 -5.12 8.29
C ALA A 37 7.51 -3.72 8.23
N PRO A 38 7.38 -2.87 9.27
CA PRO A 38 6.89 -3.18 10.61
C PRO A 38 5.37 -3.01 10.78
N MET A 39 4.59 -2.79 9.71
CA MET A 39 3.13 -2.76 9.80
C MET A 39 2.62 -4.12 10.29
N ALA A 40 1.60 -4.11 11.14
CA ALA A 40 0.98 -5.35 11.60
C ALA A 40 0.04 -5.87 10.51
N VAL A 41 0.17 -7.16 10.18
CA VAL A 41 -0.65 -7.84 9.17
C VAL A 41 -1.24 -9.09 9.79
N GLU A 42 -2.57 -9.17 9.82
CA GLU A 42 -3.30 -10.34 10.25
C GLU A 42 -4.12 -10.89 9.08
N PRO A 43 -4.02 -12.18 8.73
CA PRO A 43 -4.85 -12.76 7.69
C PRO A 43 -6.32 -12.84 8.13
N LEU A 44 -7.23 -12.41 7.26
CA LEU A 44 -8.68 -12.47 7.47
C LEU A 44 -9.35 -13.61 6.69
N GLY A 45 -8.63 -14.21 5.74
CA GLY A 45 -9.08 -15.29 4.89
C GLY A 45 -7.99 -15.71 3.91
N ALA A 46 -8.36 -16.34 2.80
CA ALA A 46 -7.40 -16.72 1.76
C ALA A 46 -6.71 -15.49 1.13
N ASN A 47 -7.52 -14.46 0.83
CA ASN A 47 -7.09 -13.26 0.12
C ASN A 47 -7.20 -11.98 0.96
N GLY A 48 -7.73 -12.09 2.18
CA GLY A 48 -8.03 -10.96 3.05
C GLY A 48 -6.95 -10.72 4.11
N TYR A 49 -6.67 -9.46 4.41
CA TYR A 49 -5.70 -9.04 5.43
C TYR A 49 -6.18 -7.81 6.20
N SER A 50 -5.99 -7.80 7.51
CA SER A 50 -6.05 -6.60 8.34
C SER A 50 -4.65 -5.99 8.39
N LEU A 51 -4.49 -4.78 7.88
CA LEU A 51 -3.23 -4.04 7.83
C LEU A 51 -3.30 -2.84 8.76
N THR A 52 -2.49 -2.84 9.83
CA THR A 52 -2.31 -1.69 10.72
C THR A 52 -1.08 -0.90 10.28
N LEU A 53 -1.28 0.33 9.79
CA LEU A 53 -0.23 1.15 9.18
C LEU A 53 0.78 1.72 10.21
N GLY A 54 0.38 1.78 11.48
CA GLY A 54 1.13 2.40 12.59
C GLY A 54 0.54 3.74 13.03
N ARG A 55 1.10 4.34 14.09
CA ARG A 55 0.64 5.62 14.64
C ARG A 55 1.10 6.82 13.82
N PHE A 56 0.15 7.68 13.46
CA PHE A 56 0.38 8.94 12.76
C PHE A 56 -0.43 10.06 13.40
N GLY A 57 0.16 11.25 13.50
CA GLY A 57 -0.52 12.35 14.14
C GLY A 57 0.06 13.70 13.84
N ASN A 58 -0.72 14.72 14.17
CA ASN A 58 -0.32 16.12 14.12
C ASN A 58 -1.13 16.92 15.14
N PHE A 59 -0.60 18.04 15.61
CA PHE A 59 -1.26 18.90 16.61
C PHE A 59 -1.69 18.16 17.89
N GLY A 60 -0.91 17.16 18.32
CA GLY A 60 -1.19 16.37 19.53
C GLY A 60 -2.33 15.36 19.39
N PHE A 61 -2.85 15.13 18.18
CA PHE A 61 -3.80 14.07 17.88
C PHE A 61 -3.13 12.99 17.04
N GLU A 62 -3.21 11.74 17.50
CA GLU A 62 -2.65 10.57 16.86
C GLU A 62 -3.76 9.57 16.52
N VAL A 63 -3.60 8.87 15.40
CA VAL A 63 -4.46 7.79 14.92
C VAL A 63 -3.57 6.64 14.46
N GLU A 64 -3.97 5.42 14.77
CA GLU A 64 -3.37 4.20 14.22
C GLU A 64 -4.42 3.52 13.33
N PRO A 65 -4.39 3.76 12.01
CA PRO A 65 -5.40 3.21 11.13
C PRO A 65 -5.11 1.74 10.81
N THR A 66 -6.19 0.95 10.89
CA THR A 66 -6.27 -0.46 10.53
C THR A 66 -7.24 -0.59 9.38
N ILE A 67 -6.80 -1.25 8.31
CA ILE A 67 -7.54 -1.37 7.05
C ILE A 67 -7.72 -2.86 6.76
N ALA A 68 -8.96 -3.29 6.55
CA ALA A 68 -9.23 -4.60 5.98
C ALA A 68 -9.11 -4.52 4.46
N LEU A 69 -8.19 -5.32 3.91
CA LEU A 69 -7.84 -5.37 2.50
C LEU A 69 -8.17 -6.74 1.94
N GLU A 70 -8.53 -6.78 0.66
CA GLU A 70 -8.61 -8.02 -0.12
C GLU A 70 -7.72 -7.90 -1.36
N LEU A 71 -6.80 -8.87 -1.50
CA LEU A 71 -5.92 -9.03 -2.66
C LEU A 71 -6.65 -9.93 -3.66
N LEU A 72 -7.20 -9.33 -4.71
CA LEU A 72 -7.95 -10.07 -5.71
C LEU A 72 -7.01 -10.91 -6.58
N PRO A 73 -7.45 -12.11 -7.01
CA PRO A 73 -6.76 -12.87 -8.04
C PRO A 73 -6.53 -12.01 -9.29
N GLN A 74 -5.42 -12.24 -9.99
CA GLN A 74 -5.14 -11.47 -11.19
C GLN A 74 -6.19 -11.69 -12.29
N SER A 75 -6.34 -10.67 -13.12
CA SER A 75 -7.02 -10.74 -14.41
C SER A 75 -6.09 -10.18 -15.46
N GLU A 76 -5.61 -11.03 -16.38
CA GLU A 76 -4.74 -10.64 -17.50
C GLU A 76 -3.48 -9.85 -17.05
N GLY A 77 -2.80 -10.32 -16.00
CA GLY A 77 -1.60 -9.65 -15.46
C GLY A 77 -1.90 -8.37 -14.65
N VAL A 78 -3.16 -8.12 -14.32
CA VAL A 78 -3.58 -7.02 -13.44
C VAL A 78 -4.05 -7.56 -12.09
N TYR A 79 -3.36 -7.16 -11.03
CA TYR A 79 -3.69 -7.44 -9.63
C TYR A 79 -4.38 -6.23 -9.04
N ARG A 80 -5.34 -6.45 -8.14
CA ARG A 80 -6.05 -5.39 -7.44
C ARG A 80 -6.06 -5.64 -5.95
N ILE A 81 -5.90 -4.58 -5.19
CA ILE A 81 -6.01 -4.60 -3.73
C ILE A 81 -7.04 -3.55 -3.35
N LEU A 82 -8.12 -3.99 -2.72
CA LEU A 82 -9.25 -3.13 -2.39
C LEU A 82 -9.52 -3.18 -0.90
N THR A 83 -10.12 -2.11 -0.37
CA THR A 83 -10.68 -2.16 0.98
C THR A 83 -11.94 -3.02 0.98
N VAL A 84 -12.08 -3.86 2.00
CA VAL A 84 -13.28 -4.63 2.29
C VAL A 84 -13.81 -4.26 3.67
N PRO A 85 -15.10 -4.51 3.96
CA PRO A 85 -15.63 -4.30 5.30
C PRO A 85 -14.80 -5.08 6.33
N SER A 86 -14.34 -4.39 7.38
CA SER A 86 -13.61 -5.05 8.46
C SER A 86 -14.51 -6.07 9.16
N PRO A 87 -14.09 -7.35 9.30
CA PRO A 87 -14.86 -8.36 10.01
C PRO A 87 -14.87 -8.12 11.52
N ALA A 88 -13.88 -7.38 12.05
CA ALA A 88 -13.86 -6.92 13.42
C ALA A 88 -14.48 -5.52 13.48
N GLY A 89 -15.65 -5.44 14.08
CA GLY A 89 -16.17 -4.19 14.62
C GLY A 89 -15.26 -3.76 15.75
N ASP A 90 -14.25 -2.95 15.44
CA ASP A 90 -13.32 -2.42 16.42
C ASP A 90 -14.02 -1.29 17.19
N THR A 91 -14.88 -1.71 18.11
CA THR A 91 -15.86 -0.95 18.90
C THR A 91 -15.30 0.28 19.66
N GLY A 92 -13.98 0.49 19.67
CA GLY A 92 -13.33 1.69 20.22
C GLY A 92 -12.91 2.75 19.18
N LEU A 93 -12.70 2.37 17.92
CA LEU A 93 -12.28 3.26 16.82
C LEU A 93 -13.37 3.43 15.75
N GLU A 94 -14.43 2.63 15.81
CA GLU A 94 -15.62 2.76 14.97
C GLU A 94 -16.12 4.22 14.94
N GLY A 95 -16.00 4.85 13.77
CA GLY A 95 -16.44 6.22 13.51
C GLY A 95 -15.41 7.33 13.80
N LEU A 96 -14.19 6.99 14.27
CA LEU A 96 -13.07 7.93 14.36
C LEU A 96 -12.42 8.17 12.99
N TYR A 97 -12.27 7.12 12.19
CA TYR A 97 -11.81 7.24 10.82
C TYR A 97 -12.47 6.21 9.90
N ASP A 98 -12.39 6.46 8.61
CA ASP A 98 -12.75 5.53 7.54
C ASP A 98 -11.69 5.62 6.45
N VAL A 99 -11.39 4.51 5.77
CA VAL A 99 -10.33 4.43 4.76
C VAL A 99 -10.86 3.75 3.51
N ASP A 100 -10.65 4.39 2.37
CA ASP A 100 -10.78 3.77 1.05
C ASP A 100 -9.39 3.66 0.43
N PHE A 101 -8.89 2.43 0.42
CA PHE A 101 -7.64 2.01 -0.20
C PHE A 101 -7.94 1.26 -1.49
N GLN A 102 -7.37 1.75 -2.59
CA GLN A 102 -7.51 1.18 -3.94
C GLN A 102 -6.13 1.11 -4.58
N ALA A 103 -5.57 -0.08 -4.77
CA ALA A 103 -4.32 -0.27 -5.46
C ALA A 103 -4.43 -1.27 -6.61
N SER A 104 -3.54 -1.11 -7.60
CA SER A 104 -3.39 -2.06 -8.69
C SER A 104 -1.94 -2.28 -9.04
N LEU A 105 -1.59 -3.51 -9.41
CA LEU A 105 -0.31 -3.85 -10.03
C LEU A 105 -0.57 -4.37 -11.44
N ARG A 106 0.20 -3.93 -12.43
CA ARG A 106 0.13 -4.40 -13.81
C ARG A 106 1.49 -4.88 -14.26
N LEU A 107 1.53 -6.08 -14.81
CA LEU A 107 2.72 -6.67 -15.41
C LEU A 107 2.81 -6.25 -16.87
N ASP A 108 3.83 -5.45 -17.20
CA ASP A 108 4.19 -5.15 -18.57
C ASP A 108 5.33 -6.08 -19.00
N ASN A 109 5.07 -6.87 -20.05
CA ASN A 109 6.07 -7.75 -20.66
C ASN A 109 7.04 -6.92 -21.50
N THR A 110 8.34 -7.03 -21.23
CA THR A 110 9.36 -6.56 -22.17
C THR A 110 9.93 -7.77 -22.91
N ALA A 111 9.21 -8.23 -23.93
CA ALA A 111 9.55 -9.43 -24.70
C ALA A 111 10.80 -9.25 -25.61
N GLU A 112 11.32 -8.03 -25.73
CA GLU A 112 12.37 -7.67 -26.69
C GLU A 112 13.78 -7.50 -26.09
N LEU A 113 13.96 -7.82 -24.80
CA LEU A 113 15.26 -7.68 -24.13
C LEU A 113 16.06 -8.99 -24.17
N GLU A 114 17.39 -8.88 -24.28
CA GLU A 114 18.32 -10.02 -24.24
C GLU A 114 18.24 -10.80 -22.91
N ALA A 115 17.78 -10.16 -21.84
CA ALA A 115 17.52 -10.77 -20.54
C ALA A 115 16.04 -10.60 -20.16
N PRO A 116 15.40 -11.63 -19.57
CA PRO A 116 13.99 -11.56 -19.21
C PRO A 116 13.79 -10.50 -18.11
N LEU A 117 12.93 -9.53 -18.42
CA LEU A 117 12.53 -8.45 -17.52
C LEU A 117 11.01 -8.30 -17.59
N THR A 118 10.41 -8.05 -16.44
CA THR A 118 9.01 -7.67 -16.30
C THR A 118 8.95 -6.37 -15.54
N LEU A 119 8.22 -5.40 -16.08
CA LEU A 119 8.00 -4.13 -15.42
C LEU A 119 6.66 -4.19 -14.71
N VAL A 120 6.65 -4.15 -13.39
CA VAL A 120 5.43 -4.11 -12.60
C VAL A 120 5.12 -2.65 -12.29
N ARG A 121 4.14 -2.09 -13.00
CA ARG A 121 3.57 -0.78 -12.66
C ARG A 121 2.65 -0.95 -11.49
N TRP A 122 2.71 -0.05 -10.52
CA TRP A 122 1.69 -0.05 -9.50
C TRP A 122 1.25 1.35 -9.13
N ASP A 123 -0.02 1.42 -8.77
CA ASP A 123 -0.73 2.64 -8.45
C ASP A 123 -1.52 2.42 -7.16
N LEU A 124 -1.64 3.48 -6.36
CA LEU A 124 -2.43 3.52 -5.14
C LEU A 124 -3.20 4.85 -5.11
N ALA A 125 -4.51 4.76 -4.90
CA ALA A 125 -5.36 5.85 -4.45
C ALA A 125 -5.81 5.57 -3.02
N LEU A 126 -5.61 6.54 -2.13
CA LEU A 126 -5.99 6.47 -0.73
C LEU A 126 -6.83 7.68 -0.35
N SER A 127 -8.03 7.41 0.16
CA SER A 127 -8.89 8.41 0.80
C SER A 127 -9.08 8.05 2.27
N VAL A 128 -8.93 9.02 3.16
CA VAL A 128 -9.09 8.83 4.60
C VAL A 128 -10.06 9.89 5.13
N TRP A 129 -11.14 9.44 5.75
CA TRP A 129 -12.05 10.30 6.50
C TRP A 129 -11.68 10.25 7.96
N ILE A 130 -11.55 11.39 8.63
CA ILE A 130 -11.18 11.46 10.06
C ILE A 130 -12.16 12.37 10.80
N ARG A 131 -12.60 11.92 11.97
CA ARG A 131 -13.33 12.72 12.96
C ARG A 131 -12.32 13.33 13.92
N LEU A 132 -12.04 14.62 13.73
CA LEU A 132 -11.12 15.35 14.59
C LEU A 132 -11.77 15.72 15.94
N PRO A 133 -11.01 15.74 17.04
CA PRO A 133 -11.49 16.22 18.33
C PRO A 133 -11.74 17.73 18.31
N GLY A 134 -12.65 18.22 19.16
CA GLY A 134 -13.08 19.62 19.19
C GLY A 134 -11.97 20.64 19.50
N VAL A 135 -10.86 20.23 20.13
CA VAL A 135 -9.73 21.14 20.34
C VAL A 135 -9.04 21.51 19.02
N ILE A 136 -9.00 20.61 18.03
CA ILE A 136 -8.38 20.87 16.72
C ILE A 136 -9.26 21.79 15.87
N THR A 137 -10.57 21.81 16.12
CA THR A 137 -11.48 22.74 15.40
C THR A 137 -11.30 24.20 15.81
N LEU A 138 -10.47 24.49 16.82
CA LEU A 138 -10.07 25.86 17.18
C LEU A 138 -8.96 26.40 16.27
N LEU A 139 -8.29 25.54 15.50
CA LEU A 139 -7.28 25.94 14.52
C LEU A 139 -7.96 26.36 13.20
N PRO A 140 -7.34 27.25 12.40
CA PRO A 140 -7.87 27.62 11.09
C PRO A 140 -8.04 26.40 10.19
N ASP A 141 -9.21 26.28 9.53
CA ASP A 141 -9.56 25.11 8.74
C ASP A 141 -8.52 24.75 7.66
N GLY A 142 -7.98 25.77 6.97
CA GLY A 142 -6.95 25.57 5.94
C GLY A 142 -5.63 25.03 6.50
N LEU A 143 -5.27 25.37 7.74
CA LEU A 143 -4.08 24.83 8.39
C LEU A 143 -4.26 23.35 8.71
N VAL A 144 -5.42 22.98 9.28
CA VAL A 144 -5.76 21.58 9.61
C VAL A 144 -5.81 20.72 8.35
N GLN A 145 -6.42 21.23 7.27
CA GLN A 145 -6.51 20.52 6.00
C GLN A 145 -5.13 20.30 5.37
N SER A 146 -4.38 21.39 5.14
CA SER A 146 -3.07 21.32 4.46
C SER A 146 -2.03 20.53 5.24
N SER A 147 -2.09 20.54 6.58
CA SER A 147 -1.17 19.75 7.39
C SER A 147 -1.51 18.26 7.36
N GLY A 148 -2.80 17.90 7.41
CA GLY A 148 -3.23 16.50 7.26
C GLY A 148 -2.93 15.93 5.88
N GLU A 149 -3.16 16.69 4.80
CA GLU A 149 -2.82 16.27 3.44
C GLU A 149 -1.31 16.04 3.25
N ARG A 150 -0.48 16.93 3.80
CA ARG A 150 0.98 16.77 3.76
C ARG A 150 1.43 15.52 4.52
N LEU A 151 0.87 15.30 5.72
CA LEU A 151 1.15 14.11 6.51
C LEU A 151 0.77 12.84 5.75
N LEU A 152 -0.46 12.76 5.24
CA LEU A 152 -0.95 11.61 4.48
C LEU A 152 -0.06 11.32 3.26
N ARG A 153 0.29 12.37 2.49
CA ARG A 153 1.16 12.25 1.32
C ARG A 153 2.55 11.73 1.69
N GLN A 154 3.10 12.17 2.82
CA GLN A 154 4.39 11.69 3.31
C GLN A 154 4.32 10.21 3.70
N ILE A 155 3.28 9.81 4.43
CA ILE A 155 3.07 8.42 4.86
C ILE A 155 2.94 7.51 3.65
N VAL A 156 2.02 7.84 2.74
CA VAL A 156 1.79 7.09 1.50
C VAL A 156 3.10 6.95 0.73
N ARG A 157 3.81 8.06 0.49
CA ARG A 157 5.07 8.01 -0.25
C ARG A 157 6.13 7.14 0.44
N GLN A 158 6.26 7.21 1.76
CA GLN A 158 7.28 6.48 2.51
C GLN A 158 6.96 4.98 2.58
N VAL A 159 5.74 4.63 2.95
CA VAL A 159 5.28 3.25 3.09
C VAL A 159 5.26 2.56 1.73
N SER A 160 4.65 3.18 0.72
CA SER A 160 4.57 2.65 -0.63
C SER A 160 5.95 2.38 -1.23
N ARG A 161 6.90 3.31 -1.14
CA ARG A 161 8.27 3.09 -1.64
C ARG A 161 8.97 1.94 -0.92
N LYS A 162 8.82 1.86 0.40
CA LYS A 162 9.44 0.80 1.20
C LYS A 162 8.85 -0.56 0.84
N LEU A 163 7.54 -0.64 0.62
CA LEU A 163 6.86 -1.84 0.13
C LEU A 163 7.39 -2.23 -1.25
N THR A 164 7.46 -1.29 -2.21
CA THR A 164 8.02 -1.54 -3.55
C THR A 164 9.39 -2.23 -3.46
N TRP A 165 10.32 -1.64 -2.69
CA TRP A 165 11.67 -2.18 -2.56
C TRP A 165 11.70 -3.53 -1.86
N LYS A 166 10.85 -3.74 -0.86
CA LYS A 166 10.82 -5.02 -0.15
C LYS A 166 10.26 -6.14 -1.00
N VAL A 167 9.20 -5.88 -1.78
CA VAL A 167 8.64 -6.87 -2.70
C VAL A 167 9.65 -7.20 -3.79
N GLN A 168 10.37 -6.18 -4.30
CA GLN A 168 11.46 -6.36 -5.25
C GLN A 168 12.60 -7.19 -4.65
N ASP A 169 13.09 -6.83 -3.47
CA ASP A 169 14.17 -7.54 -2.79
C ASP A 169 13.76 -8.99 -2.44
N ASP A 170 12.55 -9.23 -1.92
CA ASP A 170 12.04 -10.57 -1.59
C ASP A 170 11.89 -11.45 -2.83
N PHE A 171 11.40 -10.89 -3.94
CA PHE A 171 11.34 -11.58 -5.23
C PHE A 171 12.74 -12.02 -5.71
N HIS A 172 13.68 -11.09 -5.81
CA HIS A 172 15.01 -11.43 -6.34
C HIS A 172 15.76 -12.40 -5.42
N ASN A 173 15.69 -12.21 -4.10
CA ASN A 173 16.32 -13.12 -3.14
C ASN A 173 15.71 -14.53 -3.18
N SER A 174 14.39 -14.65 -3.29
CA SER A 174 13.73 -15.97 -3.36
C SER A 174 14.02 -16.73 -4.66
N HIS A 175 14.45 -16.03 -5.72
CA HIS A 175 14.79 -16.62 -7.01
C HIS A 175 16.31 -16.69 -7.26
N GLY A 176 17.14 -16.31 -6.29
CA GLY A 176 18.61 -16.30 -6.44
C GLY A 176 19.12 -15.29 -7.48
N LEU A 177 18.37 -14.21 -7.70
CA LEU A 177 18.68 -13.15 -8.66
C LEU A 177 19.28 -11.94 -7.95
N GLU A 178 20.10 -11.17 -8.65
CA GLU A 178 20.59 -9.89 -8.13
C GLU A 178 19.51 -8.81 -8.31
N PRO A 179 19.08 -8.12 -7.24
CA PRO A 179 18.08 -7.06 -7.35
C PRO A 179 18.62 -5.86 -8.16
N PRO A 180 17.76 -5.19 -8.94
CA PRO A 180 18.16 -3.99 -9.65
C PRO A 180 18.52 -2.86 -8.65
N PRO A 181 19.32 -1.87 -9.07
CA PRO A 181 19.64 -0.72 -8.23
C PRO A 181 18.36 0.03 -7.87
N ARG A 182 18.25 0.46 -6.61
CA ARG A 182 17.11 1.25 -6.12
C ARG A 182 17.05 2.60 -6.84
N ARG A 183 16.28 2.66 -7.92
CA ARG A 183 16.01 3.89 -8.68
C ARG A 183 14.65 4.42 -8.28
N ARG A 184 14.50 5.74 -8.29
CA ARG A 184 13.18 6.37 -8.18
C ARG A 184 12.53 6.28 -9.55
N ALA A 185 11.31 5.74 -9.67
CA ALA A 185 10.56 5.96 -10.89
C ALA A 185 10.31 7.47 -11.07
N GLN A 186 10.45 7.94 -12.31
CA GLN A 186 10.36 9.36 -12.70
C GLN A 186 8.94 9.77 -13.11
N PHE A 187 7.90 9.13 -12.58
CA PHE A 187 6.52 9.51 -12.89
C PHE A 187 6.10 10.77 -12.11
#